data_AF-A0A4Y7IN18-F1
#
_entry.id   AF-A0A4Y7IN18-F1
#
_cell.length_a   1.000
_cell.length_b   1.000
_cell.length_c   1.000
_cell.angle_alpha   90.00
_cell.angle_beta   90.00
_cell.angle_gamma   90.00
#
_symmetry.space_group_name_H-M   'P 1'
#
loop_
_entity.id
_entity.type
_entity.pdbx_description
1 polymer ?
#
loop_
_entity_poly.entity_id
_entity_poly.type
_entity_poly.pdbx_seq_one_letter_code
_entity_poly.pdbx_strand_id
1 'polypeptide(L)'
;MAFLRMSMSSTIIVIVMFLLNNQPSIFFRADDELIRQVCHKSKALTTCTQCVKADIRSYVYKDDFAANQTITKCGKLFSHAKSYLNAVTQDLKNGDYDASDKSIFNALLYHNSCKDQCENNPKIVITSHIFHGFKMYEELSQIALSILNHL
;
A
#
# COMPACT_ATOMS: atom_id res chain seq x y z
N MET A 1 16.91 37.63 22.68
CA MET A 1 17.21 37.11 21.33
C MET A 1 16.83 35.64 21.30
N ALA A 2 15.64 35.31 20.84
CA ALA A 2 15.14 33.94 20.81
C ALA A 2 14.42 33.71 19.48
N PHE A 3 15.15 33.34 18.43
CA PHE A 3 14.58 32.93 17.14
C PHE A 3 15.60 32.13 16.32
N LEU A 4 16.08 31.00 16.85
CA LEU A 4 16.84 30.01 16.06
C LEU A 4 16.58 28.59 16.59
N ARG A 5 15.32 28.13 16.49
CA ARG A 5 14.96 26.70 16.46
C ARG A 5 13.71 26.52 15.60
N MET A 6 13.78 26.93 14.33
CA MET A 6 12.77 26.53 13.35
C MET A 6 13.32 25.38 12.51
N SER A 7 12.71 24.22 12.71
CA SER A 7 12.28 23.34 11.64
C SER A 7 13.37 22.52 10.91
N MET A 8 13.97 21.55 11.61
CA MET A 8 14.54 20.35 10.97
C MET A 8 13.52 19.22 10.81
N SER A 9 12.33 19.34 11.41
CA SER A 9 11.23 18.38 11.33
C SER A 9 10.48 18.45 9.99
N SER A 10 10.42 19.62 9.35
CA SER A 10 9.64 19.83 8.12
C SER A 10 10.25 19.15 6.88
N THR A 11 11.58 19.05 6.79
CA THR A 11 12.24 18.32 5.69
C THR A 11 12.03 16.81 5.79
N ILE A 12 11.97 16.27 7.00
CA ILE A 12 11.70 14.83 7.22
C ILE A 12 10.27 14.52 6.82
N ILE A 13 9.30 15.38 7.17
CA ILE A 13 7.90 15.24 6.77
C ILE A 13 7.76 15.26 5.25
N VAL A 14 8.44 16.19 4.56
CA VAL A 14 8.41 16.25 3.08
C VAL A 14 9.05 15.01 2.45
N ILE A 15 10.14 14.49 3.01
CA ILE A 15 10.78 13.26 2.52
C ILE A 15 9.89 12.04 2.77
N VAL A 16 9.24 11.93 3.93
CA VAL A 16 8.28 10.86 4.24
C VAL A 16 7.06 10.96 3.32
N MET A 17 6.51 12.16 3.09
CA MET A 17 5.44 12.38 2.12
C MET A 17 5.85 12.01 0.70
N PHE A 18 7.10 12.30 0.30
CA PHE A 18 7.62 11.92 -1.02
C PHE A 18 7.83 10.40 -1.14
N LEU A 19 8.25 9.73 -0.06
CA LEU A 19 8.39 8.28 0.00
C LEU A 19 7.04 7.57 0.03
N LEU A 20 6.02 8.13 0.69
CA LEU A 20 4.65 7.61 0.72
C LEU A 20 3.91 7.89 -0.61
N ASN A 21 4.12 9.04 -1.26
CA ASN A 21 3.54 9.35 -2.58
C ASN A 21 4.21 8.58 -3.73
N ASN A 22 5.53 8.33 -3.66
CA ASN A 22 6.23 7.48 -4.61
C ASN A 22 6.21 6.01 -4.23
N GLN A 23 5.61 5.64 -3.09
CA GLN A 23 5.30 4.25 -2.86
C GLN A 23 4.19 3.87 -3.82
N PRO A 24 4.47 2.94 -4.76
CA PRO A 24 3.50 2.56 -5.76
C PRO A 24 2.28 2.01 -5.05
N SER A 25 1.22 2.82 -5.04
CA SER A 25 -0.09 2.37 -4.66
C SER A 25 -0.50 1.33 -5.69
N ILE A 26 -0.68 0.11 -5.18
CA ILE A 26 -1.50 -0.98 -5.73
C ILE A 26 -0.76 -2.06 -6.54
N PHE A 27 -0.82 -3.25 -5.94
CA PHE A 27 -0.60 -4.59 -6.49
C PHE A 27 -1.79 -5.05 -7.40
N PHE A 28 -2.30 -4.12 -8.22
CA PHE A 28 -3.38 -4.32 -9.17
C PHE A 28 -3.06 -3.48 -10.40
N ARG A 29 -2.52 -4.17 -11.41
CA ARG A 29 -2.19 -3.70 -12.76
C ARG A 29 -1.64 -2.27 -12.84
N ALA A 30 -0.36 -2.11 -12.50
CA ALA A 30 0.41 -0.98 -13.00
C ALA A 30 0.53 -1.10 -14.53
N ASP A 31 0.29 0.00 -15.25
CA ASP A 31 0.48 0.09 -16.70
C ASP A 31 1.94 -0.28 -17.06
N ASP A 32 2.19 -1.01 -18.15
CA ASP A 32 3.53 -1.47 -18.54
C ASP A 32 4.53 -0.30 -18.62
N GLU A 33 4.07 0.90 -19.00
CA GLU A 33 4.88 2.12 -19.03
C GLU A 33 5.29 2.57 -17.61
N LEU A 34 4.36 2.51 -16.65
CA LEU A 34 4.59 2.89 -15.25
C LEU A 34 5.48 1.86 -14.54
N ILE A 35 5.28 0.57 -14.81
CA ILE A 35 6.16 -0.52 -14.35
C ILE A 35 7.58 -0.26 -14.83
N ARG A 36 7.76 0.11 -16.10
CA ARG A 36 9.06 0.42 -16.67
C ARG A 36 9.70 1.61 -15.96
N GLN A 37 8.95 2.68 -15.73
CA GLN A 37 9.47 3.87 -15.05
C GLN A 37 9.90 3.60 -13.61
N VAL A 38 9.12 2.83 -12.85
CA VAL A 38 9.44 2.48 -11.46
C VAL A 38 10.60 1.49 -11.39
N CYS A 39 10.63 0.48 -12.27
CA CYS A 39 11.63 -0.56 -12.22
C CYS A 39 12.95 -0.25 -12.95
N HIS A 40 13.03 0.77 -13.82
CA HIS A 40 14.26 1.06 -14.59
C HIS A 40 15.46 1.48 -13.73
N LYS A 41 15.23 1.95 -12.49
CA LYS A 41 16.31 2.33 -11.56
C LYS A 41 16.71 1.19 -10.60
N SER A 42 15.99 0.07 -10.63
CA SER A 42 16.29 -1.07 -9.77
C SER A 42 17.48 -1.85 -10.31
N LYS A 43 18.44 -2.18 -9.44
CA LYS A 43 19.53 -3.13 -9.75
C LYS A 43 19.01 -4.54 -10.09
N ALA A 44 17.75 -4.83 -9.80
CA ALA A 44 17.07 -6.09 -10.09
C ALA A 44 15.80 -5.81 -10.92
N LEU A 45 15.99 -5.36 -12.16
CA LEU A 45 14.90 -5.02 -13.11
C LEU A 45 13.93 -6.20 -13.31
N THR A 46 14.45 -7.42 -13.44
CA THR A 46 13.65 -8.64 -13.60
C THR A 46 12.82 -8.95 -12.37
N THR A 47 13.41 -8.87 -11.17
CA THR A 47 12.72 -9.10 -9.90
C THR A 47 11.70 -8.01 -9.59
N CYS A 48 12.02 -6.73 -9.85
CA CYS A 48 11.09 -5.61 -9.70
C CYS A 48 9.90 -5.78 -10.63
N THR A 49 10.15 -6.11 -11.90
CA THR A 49 9.09 -6.35 -12.88
C THR A 49 8.24 -7.55 -12.49
N GLN A 50 8.83 -8.63 -11.98
CA GLN A 50 8.09 -9.79 -11.47
C GLN A 50 7.26 -9.48 -10.22
N CYS A 51 7.77 -8.65 -9.31
CA CYS A 51 7.02 -8.21 -8.12
C CYS A 51 5.87 -7.27 -8.47
N VAL A 52 6.06 -6.34 -9.42
CA VAL A 52 5.00 -5.41 -9.83
C VAL A 52 4.00 -6.07 -10.78
N LYS A 53 4.46 -7.02 -11.62
CA LYS A 53 3.61 -7.89 -12.45
C LYS A 53 3.12 -9.14 -11.74
N ALA A 54 3.36 -9.28 -10.43
CA ALA A 54 2.65 -10.27 -9.63
C ALA A 54 1.20 -9.80 -9.49
N ASP A 55 0.49 -9.71 -10.62
CA ASP A 55 -0.94 -9.84 -10.66
C ASP A 55 -1.27 -11.05 -9.78
N ILE A 56 -2.08 -10.83 -8.76
CA ILE A 56 -2.94 -11.91 -8.27
C ILE A 56 -3.88 -12.19 -9.43
N ARG A 57 -3.39 -12.92 -10.42
CA ARG A 57 -4.08 -13.13 -11.69
C ARG A 57 -5.39 -13.81 -11.35
N SER A 58 -6.47 -13.05 -11.41
CA SER A 58 -7.83 -13.57 -11.58
C SER A 58 -7.87 -14.65 -12.67
N TYR A 59 -6.93 -14.62 -13.63
CA TYR A 59 -6.72 -15.67 -14.62
C TYR A 59 -6.28 -17.03 -14.05
N VAL A 60 -5.42 -17.08 -13.02
CA VAL A 60 -4.95 -18.35 -12.40
C VAL A 60 -6.11 -19.08 -11.73
N TYR A 61 -7.05 -18.33 -11.18
CA TYR A 61 -8.21 -18.87 -10.49
C TYR A 61 -9.49 -18.77 -11.31
N LYS A 62 -9.42 -18.48 -12.61
CA LYS A 62 -10.60 -18.19 -13.45
C LYS A 62 -11.60 -19.35 -13.46
N ASP A 63 -11.08 -20.57 -13.35
CA ASP A 63 -11.87 -21.80 -13.38
C ASP A 63 -12.35 -22.22 -11.98
N ASP A 64 -11.83 -21.61 -10.91
CA ASP A 64 -12.29 -21.83 -9.53
C ASP A 64 -13.15 -20.65 -9.06
N PHE A 65 -14.48 -20.88 -9.01
CA PHE A 65 -15.44 -19.84 -8.68
C PHE A 65 -15.17 -19.20 -7.31
N ALA A 66 -14.81 -20.00 -6.30
CA ALA A 66 -14.60 -19.51 -4.94
C ALA A 66 -13.35 -18.64 -4.85
N ALA A 67 -12.22 -19.10 -5.41
CA ALA A 67 -10.98 -18.33 -5.46
C ALA A 67 -11.13 -17.06 -6.30
N ASN A 68 -11.75 -17.14 -7.49
CA ASN A 68 -11.98 -15.96 -8.32
C ASN A 68 -12.87 -14.92 -7.60
N GLN A 69 -13.90 -15.38 -6.88
CA GLN A 69 -14.74 -14.50 -6.08
C GLN A 69 -13.94 -13.83 -4.96
N THR A 70 -13.09 -14.57 -4.24
CA THR A 70 -12.19 -14.00 -3.22
C THR A 70 -11.26 -12.95 -3.82
N ILE A 71 -10.59 -13.23 -4.94
CA ILE A 71 -9.69 -12.26 -5.60
C ILE A 71 -10.45 -11.01 -6.06
N THR A 72 -11.65 -11.18 -6.60
CA THR A 72 -12.51 -10.06 -6.99
C THR A 72 -12.92 -9.20 -5.79
N LYS A 73 -13.24 -9.83 -4.65
CA LYS A 73 -13.53 -9.11 -3.40
C LYS A 73 -12.30 -8.35 -2.90
N CYS A 74 -11.13 -8.98 -2.89
CA CYS A 74 -9.86 -8.33 -2.58
C CYS A 74 -9.59 -7.09 -3.42
N GLY A 75 -9.83 -7.14 -4.74
CA GLY A 75 -9.69 -5.96 -5.62
C GLY A 75 -10.57 -4.78 -5.19
N LYS A 76 -11.80 -5.04 -4.72
CA LYS A 76 -12.69 -4.02 -4.17
C LYS A 76 -12.19 -3.49 -2.83
N LEU A 77 -11.76 -4.36 -1.92
CA LEU A 77 -11.19 -3.96 -0.63
C LEU A 77 -9.96 -3.06 -0.82
N PHE A 78 -9.06 -3.40 -1.73
CA PHE A 78 -7.90 -2.55 -2.05
C PHE A 78 -8.29 -1.23 -2.72
N SER A 79 -9.39 -1.19 -3.48
CA SER A 79 -9.92 0.06 -4.02
C SER A 79 -10.40 0.99 -2.90
N HIS A 80 -11.06 0.44 -1.87
CA HIS A 80 -11.42 1.20 -0.66
C HIS A 80 -10.17 1.66 0.10
N ALA A 81 -9.22 0.76 0.35
CA ALA A 81 -7.97 1.09 1.02
C ALA A 81 -7.24 2.26 0.33
N LYS A 82 -7.15 2.24 -1.00
CA LYS A 82 -6.57 3.34 -1.79
C LYS A 82 -7.29 4.66 -1.55
N SER A 83 -8.63 4.65 -1.51
CA SER A 83 -9.41 5.86 -1.26
C SER A 83 -9.07 6.48 0.09
N TYR A 84 -8.90 5.66 1.13
CA TYR A 84 -8.48 6.14 2.44
C TYR A 84 -7.04 6.67 2.43
N LEU A 85 -6.10 5.98 1.79
CA LEU A 85 -4.71 6.46 1.67
C LEU A 85 -4.63 7.78 0.88
N ASN A 86 -5.49 7.99 -0.11
CA ASN A 86 -5.59 9.28 -0.81
C ASN A 86 -6.11 10.38 0.12
N ALA A 87 -7.05 10.07 1.02
CA ALA A 87 -7.56 11.02 2.00
C ALA A 87 -6.47 11.46 2.99
N VAL A 88 -5.60 10.54 3.43
CA VAL A 88 -4.44 10.84 4.30
C VAL A 88 -3.59 11.98 3.74
N THR A 89 -3.40 12.03 2.41
CA THR A 89 -2.62 13.11 1.80
C THR A 89 -3.25 14.49 1.98
N GLN A 90 -4.58 14.58 1.95
CA GLN A 90 -5.30 15.83 2.17
C GLN A 90 -5.36 16.17 3.66
N ASP A 91 -5.65 15.17 4.50
CA ASP A 91 -5.75 15.31 5.95
C ASP A 91 -4.42 15.83 6.53
N LEU A 92 -3.28 15.25 6.13
CA LEU A 92 -1.94 15.71 6.51
C LEU A 92 -1.65 17.15 6.05
N LYS A 93 -2.08 17.55 4.85
CA LYS A 93 -1.89 18.92 4.35
C LYS A 93 -2.67 19.93 5.16
N ASN A 94 -3.83 19.53 5.64
CA ASN A 94 -4.71 20.35 6.47
C ASN A 94 -4.29 20.35 7.95
N GLY A 95 -3.28 19.55 8.32
CA GLY A 95 -2.86 19.35 9.71
C GLY A 95 -3.85 18.53 10.54
N ASP A 96 -4.76 17.79 9.89
CA ASP A 96 -5.73 16.91 10.54
C ASP A 96 -5.12 15.52 10.75
N TYR A 97 -4.30 15.41 11.79
CA TYR A 97 -3.58 14.17 12.11
C TYR A 97 -4.52 13.07 12.63
N ASP A 98 -5.58 13.42 13.34
CA ASP A 98 -6.59 12.47 13.81
C ASP A 98 -7.37 11.85 12.64
N ALA A 99 -7.76 12.66 11.64
CA ALA A 99 -8.38 12.14 10.42
C ALA A 99 -7.39 11.27 9.62
N SER A 100 -6.12 11.68 9.56
CA SER A 100 -5.07 10.91 8.92
C SER A 100 -4.88 9.53 9.58
N ASP A 101 -4.85 9.47 10.91
CA ASP A 101 -4.69 8.24 11.70
C ASP A 101 -5.86 7.29 11.42
N LYS A 102 -7.08 7.82 11.52
CA LYS A 102 -8.31 7.09 11.20
C LYS A 102 -8.32 6.57 9.76
N SER A 103 -7.84 7.36 8.80
CA SER A 103 -7.77 6.96 7.39
C SER A 103 -6.76 5.83 7.17
N ILE A 104 -5.57 5.89 7.78
CA ILE A 104 -4.58 4.80 7.71
C ILE A 104 -5.13 3.53 8.37
N PHE A 105 -5.76 3.65 9.53
CA PHE A 105 -6.38 2.52 10.21
C PHE A 105 -7.45 1.84 9.34
N ASN A 106 -8.34 2.62 8.70
CA ASN A 106 -9.33 2.07 7.79
C ASN A 106 -8.68 1.37 6.58
N ALA A 107 -7.64 1.95 6.00
CA ALA A 107 -6.90 1.32 4.91
C ALA A 107 -6.29 -0.03 5.33
N LEU A 108 -5.79 -0.13 6.56
CA LEU A 108 -5.26 -1.37 7.14
C LEU A 108 -6.35 -2.41 7.40
N LEU A 109 -7.55 -2.00 7.82
CA LEU A 109 -8.70 -2.91 7.97
C LEU A 109 -9.07 -3.59 6.64
N TYR A 110 -9.13 -2.84 5.54
CA TYR A 110 -9.42 -3.41 4.22
C TYR A 110 -8.32 -4.36 3.73
N HIS A 111 -7.06 -4.02 4.01
CA HIS A 111 -5.92 -4.88 3.73
C HIS A 111 -6.04 -6.22 4.48
N ASN A 112 -6.22 -6.18 5.80
CA ASN A 112 -6.35 -7.37 6.64
C ASN A 112 -7.54 -8.23 6.22
N SER A 113 -8.68 -7.61 5.88
CA SER A 113 -9.85 -8.36 5.40
C SER A 113 -9.56 -9.13 4.10
N CYS A 114 -8.75 -8.59 3.19
CA CYS A 114 -8.33 -9.32 2.00
C CYS A 114 -7.36 -10.45 2.34
N LYS A 115 -6.37 -10.18 3.21
CA LYS A 115 -5.42 -11.18 3.69
C LYS A 115 -6.14 -12.38 4.31
N ASP A 116 -7.06 -12.13 5.24
CA ASP A 116 -7.88 -13.17 5.88
C ASP A 116 -8.68 -13.97 4.86
N GLN A 117 -9.29 -13.32 3.86
CA GLN A 117 -10.04 -14.04 2.83
C GLN A 117 -9.15 -14.92 1.94
N CYS A 118 -7.91 -14.50 1.68
CA CYS A 118 -6.94 -15.30 0.94
C CYS A 118 -6.45 -16.48 1.76
N GLU A 119 -6.11 -16.26 3.03
CA GLU A 119 -5.62 -17.30 3.96
C GLU A 119 -6.68 -18.37 4.24
N ASN A 120 -7.95 -17.98 4.31
CA ASN A 120 -9.07 -18.90 4.55
C ASN A 120 -9.59 -19.59 3.29
N ASN A 121 -9.05 -19.30 2.10
CA ASN A 121 -9.47 -19.95 0.87
C ASN A 121 -8.45 -21.04 0.46
N PRO A 122 -8.79 -22.33 0.57
CA PRO A 122 -7.85 -23.43 0.34
C PRO A 122 -7.39 -23.56 -1.12
N LYS A 123 -8.06 -22.86 -2.05
CA LYS A 123 -7.71 -22.83 -3.47
C LYS A 123 -6.72 -21.71 -3.80
N ILE A 124 -6.58 -20.73 -2.93
CA ILE A 124 -5.64 -19.63 -3.11
C ILE A 124 -4.30 -20.03 -2.53
N VAL A 125 -3.28 -20.04 -3.38
CA VAL A 125 -1.90 -20.19 -2.96
C VAL A 125 -1.29 -18.80 -2.76
N ILE A 126 -1.01 -18.46 -1.51
CA ILE A 126 -0.26 -17.24 -1.17
C ILE A 126 1.21 -17.50 -1.48
N THR A 127 1.66 -16.95 -2.61
CA THR A 127 3.08 -17.00 -2.98
C THR A 127 3.92 -16.12 -2.07
N SER A 128 5.23 -16.37 -2.00
CA SER A 128 6.17 -15.53 -1.26
C SER A 128 6.06 -14.04 -1.63
N HIS A 129 5.84 -13.74 -2.91
CA HIS A 129 5.68 -12.36 -3.39
C HIS A 129 4.44 -11.68 -2.80
N ILE A 130 3.29 -12.37 -2.77
CA ILE A 130 2.05 -11.83 -2.18
C ILE A 130 2.23 -11.65 -0.68
N PHE A 131 2.82 -12.64 0.00
CA PHE A 131 3.11 -12.57 1.43
C PHE A 131 4.00 -11.37 1.77
N HIS A 132 5.08 -11.15 1.02
CA HIS A 132 5.95 -9.98 1.21
C HIS A 132 5.23 -8.66 0.93
N GLY A 133 4.37 -8.62 -0.10
CA GLY A 133 3.54 -7.45 -0.39
C GLY A 133 2.60 -7.11 0.77
N PHE A 134 1.96 -8.11 1.37
CA PHE A 134 1.10 -7.92 2.54
C PHE A 134 1.88 -7.44 3.75
N LYS A 135 2.98 -8.11 4.09
CA LYS A 135 3.85 -7.72 5.20
C LYS A 135 4.36 -6.29 5.07
N MET A 136 4.80 -5.90 3.88
CA MET A 136 5.26 -4.55 3.61
C MET A 136 4.15 -3.52 3.82
N TYR A 137 2.92 -3.79 3.36
CA TYR A 137 1.77 -2.90 3.58
C TYR A 137 1.49 -2.70 5.08
N GLU A 138 1.48 -3.78 5.86
CA GLU A 138 1.30 -3.72 7.32
C GLU A 138 2.39 -2.89 8.00
N GLU A 139 3.67 -3.16 7.71
CA GLU A 139 4.80 -2.46 8.31
C GLU A 139 4.77 -0.96 8.00
N LEU A 140 4.48 -0.58 6.76
CA LEU A 140 4.38 0.83 6.36
C LEU A 140 3.22 1.54 7.02
N SER A 141 2.06 0.88 7.12
CA SER A 141 0.89 1.43 7.80
C SER A 141 1.18 1.67 9.28
N GLN A 142 1.85 0.72 9.94
CA GLN A 142 2.27 0.85 11.34
C GLN A 142 3.27 1.99 11.54
N ILE A 143 4.26 2.11 10.66
CA ILE A 143 5.21 3.24 10.70
C ILE A 143 4.47 4.56 10.55
N ALA A 144 3.53 4.66 9.61
CA ALA A 144 2.75 5.88 9.39
C ALA A 144 1.90 6.26 10.61
N LEU A 145 1.21 5.29 11.23
CA LEU A 145 0.48 5.49 12.49
C LEU A 145 1.42 5.92 13.63
N SER A 146 2.60 5.32 13.73
CA SER A 146 3.60 5.71 14.75
C SER A 146 4.07 7.15 14.56
N ILE A 147 4.27 7.59 13.31
CA ILE A 147 4.65 8.98 13.02
C ILE A 147 3.53 9.94 13.44
N LEU A 148 2.27 9.64 13.11
CA LEU A 148 1.14 10.48 13.47
C LEU A 148 0.95 10.62 14.98
N ASN A 149 1.16 9.55 15.75
CA ASN A 149 1.12 9.59 17.22
C ASN A 149 2.20 10.50 17.85
N HIS A 150 3.18 10.95 17.06
CA HIS A 150 4.25 11.85 17.49
C HIS A 150 4.13 13.26 16.90
N LEU A 151 3.07 13.57 16.15
CA LEU A 151 2.78 14.89 15.58
C LEU A 151 1.73 15.63 16.42
#